data_AF-A0A382FEN3-F1
#
_entry.id   AF-A0A382FEN3-F1
#
_cell.length_a   1.000
_cell.length_b   1.000
_cell.length_c   1.000
_cell.angle_alpha   90.00
_cell.angle_beta   90.00
_cell.angle_gamma   90.00
#
_symmetry.space_group_name_H-M   'P 1'
#
loop_
_entity.id
_entity.type
_entity.pdbx_description
1 polymer ?
#
loop_
_entity_poly.entity_id
_entity_poly.type
_entity_poly.pdbx_seq_one_letter_code
_entity_poly.pdbx_strand_id
1 'polypeptide(L)'
;MVQVVTVDLRDRARRSENIPEDWTEQKIDDAVQRYEKFFLLAAKHPEKSIAPTRDIDEIWHLHMLSPVAYHRDCITLMGKILDHDGGFGAIPEELPQLEQTFMNTSRLWEDEYGTPYVGNPDTQLDDDMKKCWHNCQSRCHNACKS
;
A
#
# COMPACT_ATOMS: atom_id res chain seq x y z
N MET A 1 9.20 16.62 -11.33
CA MET A 1 8.11 16.19 -10.44
C MET A 1 8.54 16.52 -9.02
N VAL A 2 7.64 17.01 -8.18
CA VAL A 2 7.93 17.24 -6.75
C VAL A 2 8.17 15.88 -6.12
N GLN A 3 9.32 15.70 -5.47
CA GLN A 3 9.63 14.48 -4.75
C GLN A 3 8.72 14.40 -3.52
N VAL A 4 7.75 13.49 -3.55
CA VAL A 4 6.73 13.35 -2.49
C VAL A 4 7.26 12.55 -1.30
N VAL A 5 8.13 11.57 -1.58
CA VAL A 5 8.81 10.74 -0.59
C VAL A 5 10.31 11.00 -0.63
N THR A 6 10.86 11.34 0.53
CA THR A 6 12.23 11.86 0.65
C THR A 6 13.28 10.77 0.82
N VAL A 7 12.87 9.53 1.07
CA VAL A 7 13.76 8.36 1.15
C VAL A 7 13.81 7.68 -0.22
N ASP A 8 14.99 7.18 -0.59
CA ASP A 8 15.12 6.31 -1.76
C ASP A 8 14.52 4.93 -1.47
N LEU A 9 13.22 4.79 -1.70
CA LEU A 9 12.49 3.55 -1.49
C LEU A 9 12.93 2.42 -2.43
N ARG A 10 13.53 2.75 -3.58
CA ARG A 10 14.08 1.74 -4.51
C ARG A 10 15.32 1.10 -3.91
N ASP A 11 16.24 1.92 -3.37
CA ASP A 11 17.40 1.41 -2.62
C ASP A 11 16.97 0.62 -1.38
N ARG A 12 15.96 1.11 -0.64
CA ARG A 12 15.42 0.38 0.53
C ARG A 12 14.85 -0.98 0.13
N ALA A 13 14.11 -1.05 -0.97
CA ALA A 13 13.52 -2.29 -1.44
C ALA A 13 14.58 -3.33 -1.81
N ARG A 14 15.64 -2.92 -2.53
CA ARG A 14 16.75 -3.81 -2.92
C ARG A 14 17.52 -4.40 -1.75
N ARG A 15 17.51 -3.75 -0.59
CA ARG A 15 18.25 -4.17 0.62
C ARG A 15 17.35 -4.77 1.69
N SER A 16 16.04 -4.87 1.44
CA SER A 16 15.07 -5.35 2.40
C SER A 16 14.94 -6.86 2.33
N GLU A 17 14.96 -7.53 3.49
CA GLU A 17 14.62 -8.95 3.60
C GLU A 17 13.11 -9.21 3.45
N ASN A 18 12.28 -8.16 3.57
CA ASN A 18 10.81 -8.27 3.50
C ASN A 18 10.25 -8.15 2.08
N ILE A 19 11.04 -7.66 1.12
CA ILE A 19 10.60 -7.61 -0.28
C ILE A 19 10.72 -9.01 -0.88
N PRO A 20 9.68 -9.51 -1.59
CA PRO A 20 9.75 -10.83 -2.21
C PRO A 20 10.93 -10.96 -3.18
N GLU A 21 11.67 -12.06 -3.07
CA GLU A 21 12.88 -12.31 -3.89
C GLU A 21 12.60 -12.36 -5.40
N ASP A 22 11.35 -12.60 -5.80
CA ASP A 22 10.89 -12.66 -7.19
C ASP A 22 10.56 -11.28 -7.78
N TRP A 23 10.63 -10.20 -6.99
CA TRP A 23 10.44 -8.85 -7.51
C TRP A 23 11.61 -8.42 -8.40
N THR A 24 11.32 -8.23 -9.68
CA THR A 24 12.27 -7.64 -10.64
C THR A 24 12.49 -6.16 -10.34
N GLU A 25 13.56 -5.58 -10.88
CA GLU A 25 13.81 -4.12 -10.81
C GLU A 25 12.64 -3.31 -11.37
N GLN A 26 12.00 -3.78 -12.44
CA GLN A 26 10.81 -3.13 -12.99
C GLN A 26 9.65 -3.20 -11.99
N LYS A 27 9.43 -4.34 -11.33
CA LYS A 27 8.37 -4.48 -10.32
C LYS A 27 8.60 -3.58 -9.11
N ILE A 28 9.84 -3.42 -8.66
CA ILE A 28 10.20 -2.47 -7.58
C ILE A 28 9.87 -1.05 -8.02
N ASP A 29 10.27 -0.66 -9.24
CA ASP A 29 10.01 0.68 -9.76
C ASP A 29 8.50 0.96 -9.87
N ASP A 30 7.74 0.02 -10.42
CA ASP A 30 6.29 0.11 -10.53
C ASP A 30 5.61 0.22 -9.15
N ALA A 31 6.05 -0.58 -8.18
CA ALA A 31 5.51 -0.57 -6.82
C ALA A 31 5.80 0.77 -6.11
N VAL A 32 7.02 1.31 -6.25
CA VAL A 32 7.38 2.61 -5.68
C VAL A 32 6.56 3.73 -6.31
N GLN A 33 6.41 3.73 -7.64
CA GLN A 33 5.57 4.72 -8.33
C GLN A 33 4.10 4.61 -7.89
N ARG A 34 3.57 3.40 -7.71
CA ARG A 34 2.22 3.17 -7.21
C ARG A 34 2.04 3.66 -5.77
N TYR A 35 3.02 3.44 -4.90
CA TYR A 35 3.01 3.96 -3.54
C TYR A 35 3.03 5.48 -3.49
N GLU A 36 3.88 6.14 -4.29
CA GLU A 36 3.91 7.61 -4.37
C GLU A 36 2.55 8.19 -4.79
N LYS A 37 1.88 7.54 -5.76
CA LYS A 37 0.50 7.87 -6.14
C LYS A 37 -0.49 7.64 -5.00
N PHE A 38 -0.46 6.48 -4.35
CA PHE A 38 -1.31 6.18 -3.21
C PHE A 38 -1.17 7.22 -2.08
N PHE A 39 0.06 7.64 -1.79
CA PHE A 39 0.35 8.64 -0.76
C PHE A 39 -0.21 10.03 -1.13
N LEU A 40 -0.13 10.42 -2.40
CA LEU A 40 -0.80 11.63 -2.91
C LEU A 40 -2.32 11.51 -2.87
N LEU A 41 -2.87 10.34 -3.20
CA LEU A 41 -4.31 10.08 -3.16
C LEU A 41 -4.85 10.21 -1.73
N ALA A 42 -4.12 9.68 -0.74
CA ALA A 42 -4.40 9.85 0.69
C ALA A 42 -4.49 11.32 1.09
N ALA A 43 -3.55 12.13 0.60
CA ALA A 43 -3.49 13.54 0.90
C ALA A 43 -4.61 14.34 0.24
N LYS A 44 -5.06 13.92 -0.94
CA LYS A 44 -6.17 14.55 -1.65
C LYS A 44 -7.53 14.26 -1.00
N HIS A 45 -7.65 13.15 -0.29
CA HIS A 45 -8.88 12.69 0.35
C HIS A 45 -8.70 12.44 1.85
N PRO A 46 -8.33 13.46 2.66
CA PRO A 46 -7.96 13.29 4.06
C PRO A 46 -9.10 12.82 4.98
N GLU A 47 -10.35 12.88 4.51
CA GLU A 47 -11.57 12.41 5.18
C GLU A 47 -11.97 10.97 4.82
N LYS A 48 -11.26 10.33 3.88
CA LYS A 48 -11.53 8.97 3.43
C LYS A 48 -10.48 8.02 4.00
N SER A 49 -10.94 6.86 4.49
CA SER A 49 -10.05 5.72 4.67
C SER A 49 -9.67 5.16 3.31
N ILE A 50 -8.41 4.76 3.16
CA ILE A 50 -7.88 4.14 1.95
C ILE A 50 -7.22 2.81 2.31
N ALA A 51 -7.26 1.84 1.40
CA ALA A 51 -6.64 0.53 1.57
C ALA A 51 -5.58 0.29 0.47
N PRO A 52 -4.33 -0.03 0.84
CA PRO A 52 -3.28 -0.31 -0.14
C PRO A 52 -3.51 -1.66 -0.82
N THR A 53 -2.99 -1.82 -2.03
CA THR A 53 -2.71 -3.16 -2.60
C THR A 53 -1.43 -3.72 -1.96
N ARG A 54 -1.20 -5.03 -2.04
CA ARG A 54 -0.01 -5.68 -1.44
C ARG A 54 1.30 -5.00 -1.82
N ASP A 55 1.51 -4.70 -3.10
CA ASP A 55 2.74 -4.06 -3.56
C ASP A 55 2.93 -2.64 -3.02
N ILE A 56 1.84 -1.88 -2.87
CA ILE A 56 1.84 -0.55 -2.24
C ILE A 56 2.15 -0.68 -0.75
N ASP A 57 1.56 -1.66 -0.07
CA ASP A 57 1.72 -1.88 1.37
C ASP A 57 3.17 -2.26 1.74
N GLU A 58 3.81 -3.14 0.97
CA GLU A 58 5.22 -3.51 1.16
C GLU A 58 6.14 -2.27 1.05
N ILE A 59 5.91 -1.39 0.08
CA ILE A 59 6.68 -0.15 -0.06
C ILE A 59 6.35 0.85 1.05
N TRP A 60 5.08 0.92 1.48
CA TRP A 60 4.67 1.77 2.60
C TRP A 60 5.39 1.36 3.89
N HIS A 61 5.49 0.06 4.18
CA HIS A 61 6.29 -0.44 5.30
C HIS A 61 7.75 0.04 5.24
N LEU A 62 8.39 0.00 4.07
CA LEU A 62 9.76 0.52 3.92
C LEU A 62 9.86 2.02 4.21
N HIS A 63 8.85 2.80 3.86
CA HIS A 63 8.80 4.21 4.21
C HIS A 63 8.67 4.40 5.72
N MET A 64 7.78 3.65 6.38
CA MET A 64 7.60 3.70 7.85
C MET A 64 8.85 3.28 8.64
N LEU A 65 9.68 2.39 8.09
CA LEU A 65 10.99 2.02 8.66
C LEU A 65 12.03 3.15 8.63
N SER A 66 11.71 4.29 8.00
CA SER A 66 12.47 5.54 8.09
C SER A 66 11.66 6.61 8.85
N PRO A 67 11.41 6.44 10.16
CA PRO A 67 10.36 7.16 10.89
C PRO A 67 10.51 8.69 10.87
N VAL A 68 11.73 9.22 10.87
CA VAL A 68 11.98 10.67 10.77
C VAL A 68 11.53 11.22 9.41
N ALA A 69 11.84 10.50 8.33
CA ALA A 69 11.43 10.88 6.99
C ALA A 69 9.93 10.67 6.81
N TYR A 70 9.39 9.54 7.26
CA TYR A 70 7.97 9.24 7.19
C TYR A 70 7.11 10.30 7.88
N HIS A 71 7.48 10.67 9.11
CA HIS A 71 6.82 11.74 9.84
C HIS A 71 6.89 13.06 9.06
N ARG A 72 8.09 13.48 8.61
CA ARG A 72 8.25 14.73 7.85
C ARG A 72 7.37 14.74 6.61
N ASP A 73 7.38 13.67 5.84
CA ASP A 73 6.71 13.59 4.55
C ASP A 73 5.19 13.58 4.74
N CYS A 74 4.69 12.87 5.75
CA CYS A 74 3.28 12.91 6.15
C CYS A 74 2.83 14.32 6.59
N ILE A 75 3.57 14.97 7.47
CA ILE A 75 3.22 16.32 7.95
C ILE A 75 3.29 17.33 6.81
N THR A 76 4.29 17.22 5.94
CA THR A 76 4.45 18.13 4.79
C THR A 76 3.30 17.99 3.80
N LEU A 77 2.86 16.76 3.52
CA LEU A 77 1.86 16.51 2.51
C LEU A 77 0.42 16.60 3.02
N MET A 78 0.16 16.15 4.25
CA MET A 78 -1.19 15.94 4.80
C MET A 78 -1.45 16.68 6.11
N GLY A 79 -0.43 17.26 6.74
CA GLY A 79 -0.54 17.89 8.08
C GLY A 79 -0.76 16.92 9.24
N LYS A 80 -0.83 15.62 8.97
CA LYS A 80 -1.01 14.53 9.94
C LYS A 80 -0.26 13.27 9.48
N ILE A 81 0.02 12.36 10.40
CA ILE A 81 0.53 11.03 10.07
C ILE A 81 -0.59 10.24 9.39
N LEU A 82 -0.27 9.57 8.28
CA LEU A 82 -1.15 8.56 7.70
C LEU A 82 -1.00 7.30 8.56
N ASP A 83 -1.99 6.97 9.36
CA ASP A 83 -1.89 5.85 10.28
C ASP A 83 -1.97 4.51 9.54
N HIS A 84 -1.24 3.50 10.02
CA HIS A 84 -1.27 2.14 9.47
C HIS A 84 -1.83 1.18 10.50
N ASP A 85 -3.07 0.72 10.26
CA ASP A 85 -3.69 -0.34 11.04
C ASP A 85 -3.59 -1.68 10.30
N GLY A 86 -2.43 -2.32 10.41
CA GLY A 86 -2.21 -3.64 9.84
C GLY A 86 -3.08 -4.74 10.44
N GLY A 87 -3.78 -4.48 11.55
CA GLY A 87 -4.72 -5.43 12.14
C GLY A 87 -6.13 -5.34 11.55
N PHE A 88 -6.45 -4.26 10.86
CA PHE A 88 -7.80 -4.01 10.38
C PHE A 88 -8.24 -5.06 9.35
N GLY A 89 -9.39 -5.69 9.59
CA GLY A 89 -9.87 -6.81 8.78
C GLY A 89 -9.41 -8.18 9.27
N ALA A 90 -8.67 -8.26 10.38
CA ALA A 90 -8.27 -9.53 10.96
C ALA A 90 -9.45 -10.32 11.57
N ILE A 91 -10.52 -9.64 11.96
CA ILE A 91 -11.75 -10.26 12.48
C ILE A 91 -12.89 -10.23 11.46
N PRO A 92 -13.79 -11.23 11.46
CA PRO A 92 -14.88 -11.32 10.49
C PRO A 92 -15.78 -10.08 10.41
N GLU A 93 -15.96 -9.38 11.52
CA GLU A 93 -16.82 -8.20 11.63
C GLU A 93 -16.26 -6.99 10.87
N GLU A 94 -14.95 -6.93 10.66
CA GLU A 94 -14.27 -5.82 9.97
C GLU A 94 -14.14 -6.04 8.46
N LEU A 95 -14.25 -7.29 8.00
CA LEU A 95 -14.09 -7.65 6.58
C LEU A 95 -14.99 -6.85 5.63
N PRO A 96 -16.30 -6.64 5.91
CA PRO A 96 -17.16 -5.86 5.02
C PRO A 96 -16.70 -4.40 4.90
N GLN A 97 -16.21 -3.82 6.00
CA GLN A 97 -15.73 -2.44 6.01
C GLN A 97 -14.39 -2.30 5.28
N LEU A 98 -13.50 -3.28 5.40
CA LEU A 98 -12.25 -3.32 4.65
C LEU A 98 -12.50 -3.49 3.15
N GLU A 99 -13.41 -4.40 2.75
CA GLU A 99 -13.84 -4.56 1.35
C GLU A 99 -14.39 -3.25 0.79
N GLN A 100 -15.30 -2.59 1.52
CA GLN A 100 -15.83 -1.31 1.10
C GLN A 100 -14.74 -0.23 0.97
N THR A 101 -13.78 -0.20 1.89
CA THR A 101 -12.66 0.74 1.88
C THR A 101 -11.76 0.51 0.67
N PHE A 102 -11.46 -0.74 0.36
CA PHE A 102 -10.68 -1.13 -0.81
C PHE A 102 -11.39 -0.74 -2.12
N MET A 103 -12.69 -1.05 -2.25
CA MET A 103 -13.48 -0.68 -3.42
C MET A 103 -13.57 0.85 -3.60
N ASN A 104 -13.69 1.59 -2.51
CA ASN A 104 -13.66 3.06 -2.56
C ASN A 104 -12.29 3.58 -3.00
N THR A 105 -11.20 2.99 -2.51
CA THR A 105 -9.84 3.34 -2.93
C THR A 105 -9.65 3.07 -4.42
N SER A 106 -10.15 1.94 -4.92
CA SER A 106 -10.08 1.60 -6.35
C SER A 106 -10.78 2.64 -7.22
N ARG A 107 -11.97 3.10 -6.81
CA ARG A 107 -12.70 4.16 -7.53
C ARG A 107 -11.95 5.48 -7.51
N LEU A 108 -11.49 5.92 -6.33
CA LEU A 108 -10.71 7.15 -6.19
C LEU A 108 -9.44 7.11 -7.05
N TRP A 109 -8.77 5.97 -7.10
CA TRP A 109 -7.59 5.77 -7.94
C TRP A 109 -7.91 5.86 -9.43
N GLU A 110 -8.98 5.20 -9.89
CA GLU A 110 -9.42 5.25 -11.29
C GLU A 110 -9.82 6.67 -11.70
N ASP A 111 -10.57 7.36 -10.83
CA ASP A 111 -10.98 8.74 -11.04
C ASP A 111 -9.76 9.69 -11.12
N GLU A 112 -8.73 9.47 -10.29
CA GLU A 112 -7.55 10.33 -10.23
C GLU A 112 -6.55 10.07 -11.36
N TYR A 113 -6.28 8.80 -11.67
CA TYR A 113 -5.17 8.39 -12.53
C TYR A 113 -5.60 7.83 -13.88
N GLY A 114 -6.90 7.59 -14.10
CA GLY A 114 -7.44 7.05 -15.34
C GLY A 114 -6.98 5.62 -15.65
N THR A 115 -6.45 4.91 -14.65
CA THR A 115 -6.02 3.50 -14.77
C THR A 115 -6.64 2.66 -13.67
N PRO A 116 -6.90 1.37 -13.91
CA PRO A 116 -7.38 0.48 -12.86
C PRO A 116 -6.44 0.43 -11.66
N TYR A 117 -6.99 0.42 -10.45
CA TYR A 117 -6.18 0.27 -9.24
C TYR A 117 -5.50 -1.09 -9.17
N VAL A 118 -6.21 -2.12 -9.66
CA VAL A 118 -5.76 -3.51 -9.77
C VAL A 118 -5.95 -4.01 -11.20
N GLY A 119 -5.00 -4.82 -11.69
CA GLY A 119 -5.14 -5.54 -12.95
C GLY A 119 -6.05 -6.75 -12.76
N ASN A 120 -7.24 -6.70 -13.34
CA ASN A 120 -8.36 -7.65 -13.17
C ASN A 120 -8.94 -7.75 -11.73
N PRO A 121 -10.09 -7.11 -11.46
CA PRO A 121 -10.79 -7.18 -10.17
C PRO A 121 -11.19 -8.60 -9.76
N ASP A 122 -11.49 -9.49 -10.72
CA ASP A 122 -12.00 -10.85 -10.45
C ASP A 122 -10.92 -11.81 -9.93
N THR A 123 -9.64 -11.59 -10.27
CA THR A 123 -8.50 -12.38 -9.76
C THR A 123 -8.03 -11.89 -8.39
N GLN A 124 -8.72 -10.90 -7.82
CA GLN A 124 -8.30 -10.21 -6.61
C GLN A 124 -9.38 -10.17 -5.52
N LEU A 125 -10.55 -10.76 -5.78
CA LEU A 125 -11.57 -11.03 -4.77
C LEU A 125 -11.79 -12.55 -4.60
N ASP A 126 -10.77 -13.34 -4.92
CA ASP A 126 -10.77 -14.77 -4.63
C ASP A 126 -10.49 -15.03 -3.14
N ASP A 127 -10.76 -16.25 -2.68
CA ASP A 127 -10.51 -16.67 -1.30
C ASP A 127 -9.02 -16.61 -0.90
N ASP A 128 -8.10 -16.37 -1.85
CA ASP A 128 -6.68 -16.17 -1.59
C ASP A 128 -6.34 -14.70 -1.26
N MET A 129 -7.09 -13.71 -1.77
CA MET A 129 -6.95 -12.31 -1.32
C MET A 129 -7.33 -12.13 0.15
N LYS A 130 -8.38 -12.82 0.64
CA LYS A 130 -8.72 -12.86 2.07
C LYS A 130 -7.53 -13.32 2.92
N LYS A 131 -6.66 -14.19 2.39
CA LYS A 131 -5.46 -14.67 3.11
C LYS A 131 -4.32 -13.66 3.13
N CYS A 132 -4.18 -12.82 2.11
CA CYS A 132 -3.16 -11.77 2.08
C CYS A 132 -3.47 -10.64 3.12
N TRP A 133 -4.73 -10.53 3.59
CA TRP A 133 -5.17 -9.54 4.60
C TRP A 133 -4.88 -9.94 6.06
N HIS A 134 -4.63 -11.22 6.33
CA HIS A 134 -4.58 -11.76 7.70
C HIS A 134 -3.18 -11.80 8.34
N ASN A 135 -2.15 -11.13 7.80
CA ASN A 135 -0.79 -11.33 8.33
C ASN A 135 0.20 -10.15 8.28
N CYS A 136 -0.28 -8.91 8.50
CA CYS A 136 0.59 -7.75 8.71
C CYS A 136 1.42 -7.79 10.01
N GLN A 137 1.33 -8.85 10.81
CA GLN A 137 2.29 -9.14 11.88
C GLN A 137 3.09 -10.40 11.56
N SER A 138 4.23 -10.19 10.90
CA SER A 138 5.37 -11.12 10.90
C SER A 138 5.28 -12.43 10.11
N ARG A 139 4.48 -12.54 9.03
CA ARG A 139 4.54 -13.74 8.15
C ARG A 139 4.36 -13.44 6.65
N CYS A 140 5.16 -12.55 6.09
CA CYS A 140 5.13 -12.21 4.66
C CYS A 140 5.65 -13.31 3.70
N HIS A 141 6.11 -14.47 4.17
CA HIS A 141 6.80 -15.45 3.30
C HIS A 141 6.00 -16.66 2.79
N ASN A 142 4.71 -16.87 3.15
CA ASN A 142 4.06 -18.15 2.81
C ASN A 142 2.59 -18.12 2.35
N ALA A 143 1.96 -16.95 2.15
CA ALA A 143 0.50 -16.93 1.92
C ALA A 143 0.05 -16.72 0.47
N CYS A 144 0.88 -16.19 -0.42
CA CYS A 144 0.47 -15.84 -1.78
C CYS A 144 1.50 -16.42 -2.76
N LYS A 145 1.14 -17.50 -3.48
CA LYS A 145 1.95 -18.01 -4.60
C LYS A 145 1.84 -17.00 -5.75
N SER A 146 2.98 -16.63 -6.30
CA SER A 146 3.14 -15.90 -7.57
C SER A 146 2.30 -16.49 -8.69
#